data_AF-A0A5C9APL4-F1
#
_entry.id   AF-A0A5C9APL4-F1
#
_cell.length_a   1.000
_cell.length_b   1.000
_cell.length_c   1.000
_cell.angle_alpha   90.00
_cell.angle_beta   90.00
_cell.angle_gamma   90.00
#
_symmetry.space_group_name_H-M   'P 1'
#
loop_
_entity.id
_entity.type
_entity.pdbx_description
1 polymer ?
#
loop_
_entity_poly.entity_id
_entity_poly.type
_entity_poly.pdbx_seq_one_letter_code
_entity_poly.pdbx_strand_id
1 'polypeptide(L)'
;FDCTKEKLSAAYVEMDKSTESLSEVPMDLIMKVDGNTAVKLDATLSRRNVQSLQIQSDDADQLKTVLKQLQGAKSKVLVGVQTKDGGNQHSMSANVSGSTTAVNSFIKACEINL
;
A
#
# COMPACT_ATOMS: atom_id res chain seq x y z
N PHE A 1 1.32 -5.25 3.81
CA PHE A 1 0.91 -6.19 2.76
C PHE A 1 0.37 -7.43 3.45
N ASP A 2 -0.77 -7.92 2.99
CA ASP A 2 -1.39 -9.15 3.44
C ASP A 2 -1.68 -10.03 2.21
N CYS A 3 -1.61 -11.34 2.37
CA CYS A 3 -1.81 -12.26 1.26
C CYS A 3 -2.40 -13.61 1.68
N THR A 4 -3.01 -14.26 0.71
CA THR A 4 -3.16 -15.71 0.62
C THR A 4 -2.65 -16.14 -0.76
N LYS A 5 -2.75 -17.43 -1.11
CA LYS A 5 -2.49 -17.91 -2.46
C LYS A 5 -3.36 -17.23 -3.54
N GLU A 6 -4.54 -16.75 -3.15
CA GLU A 6 -5.56 -16.23 -4.07
C GLU A 6 -5.78 -14.72 -3.93
N LYS A 7 -5.32 -14.10 -2.84
CA LYS A 7 -5.56 -12.69 -2.53
C LYS A 7 -4.27 -11.96 -2.21
N LEU A 8 -4.15 -10.74 -2.71
CA LEU A 8 -3.07 -9.83 -2.38
C LEU A 8 -3.67 -8.46 -2.05
N SER A 9 -3.31 -7.90 -0.91
CA SER A 9 -3.72 -6.56 -0.51
C SER A 9 -2.60 -5.77 0.15
N ALA A 10 -2.66 -4.46 0.06
CA ALA A 10 -1.82 -3.55 0.84
C ALA A 10 -2.70 -2.51 1.53
N ALA A 11 -2.33 -2.19 2.76
CA ALA A 11 -2.98 -1.17 3.54
C ALA A 11 -1.93 -0.21 4.11
N TYR A 12 -2.16 1.09 3.93
CA TYR A 12 -1.57 2.10 4.79
C TYR A 12 -2.45 2.23 6.04
N VAL A 13 -1.86 2.21 7.23
CA VAL A 13 -2.60 2.11 8.49
C VAL A 13 -2.15 3.20 9.43
N GLU A 14 -3.10 3.97 9.95
CA GLU A 14 -2.85 5.05 10.91
C GLU A 14 -3.65 4.82 12.18
N MET A 15 -3.06 5.20 13.32
CA MET A 15 -3.79 5.20 14.58
C MET A 15 -4.85 6.28 14.57
N ASP A 16 -6.06 5.90 14.92
CA ASP A 16 -7.18 6.80 15.09
C ASP A 16 -7.93 6.37 16.35
N LYS A 17 -7.96 7.27 17.34
CA LYS A 17 -8.63 7.03 18.63
C LYS A 17 -10.07 7.54 18.62
N SER A 18 -10.55 8.10 17.51
CA SER A 18 -11.95 8.46 17.40
C SER A 18 -12.80 7.18 17.42
N THR A 19 -13.94 7.25 18.09
CA THR A 19 -14.94 6.18 18.11
C THR A 19 -16.00 6.38 17.02
N GLU A 20 -15.80 7.35 16.13
CA GLU A 20 -16.76 7.69 15.09
C GLU A 20 -16.81 6.59 14.03
N SER A 21 -18.03 6.22 13.66
CA SER A 21 -18.25 5.37 12.50
C SER A 21 -17.82 6.14 11.25
N LEU A 22 -16.85 5.59 10.52
CA LEU A 22 -16.45 6.13 9.23
C LEU A 22 -17.12 5.31 8.13
N SER A 23 -17.84 5.98 7.22
CA SER A 23 -18.25 5.36 5.96
C SER A 23 -17.02 5.08 5.09
N GLU A 24 -17.10 4.05 4.25
CA GLU A 24 -16.05 3.78 3.29
C GLU A 24 -15.91 4.94 2.29
N VAL A 25 -14.69 5.44 2.11
CA VAL A 25 -14.40 6.55 1.19
C VAL A 25 -13.44 6.04 0.11
N PRO A 26 -13.81 6.10 -1.18
CA PRO A 26 -12.89 5.78 -2.27
C PRO A 26 -11.70 6.74 -2.31
N MET A 27 -10.51 6.18 -2.46
CA MET A 27 -9.23 6.90 -2.44
C MET A 27 -8.32 6.38 -3.57
N ASP A 28 -7.27 7.13 -3.85
CA ASP A 28 -6.10 6.64 -4.56
C ASP A 28 -4.96 6.42 -3.57
N LEU A 29 -4.32 5.26 -3.64
CA LEU A 29 -3.04 4.98 -2.98
C LEU A 29 -1.95 4.99 -4.06
N ILE A 30 -0.96 5.84 -3.91
CA ILE A 30 0.07 6.08 -4.92
C ILE A 30 1.42 5.67 -4.33
N MET A 31 2.12 4.76 -4.98
CA MET A 31 3.45 4.31 -4.54
C MET A 31 4.49 4.57 -5.63
N LYS A 32 5.57 5.25 -5.28
CA LYS A 32 6.72 5.45 -6.16
C LYS A 32 7.97 4.90 -5.51
N VAL A 33 8.56 3.87 -6.11
CA VAL A 33 9.79 3.24 -5.61
C VAL A 33 10.98 3.74 -6.44
N ASP A 34 11.96 4.35 -5.77
CA ASP A 34 13.12 4.98 -6.37
C ASP A 34 12.77 5.93 -7.54
N GLY A 35 13.40 5.72 -8.71
CA GLY A 35 13.17 6.47 -9.94
C GLY A 35 12.10 5.89 -10.85
N ASN A 36 11.40 4.84 -10.44
CA ASN A 36 10.37 4.19 -11.27
C ASN A 36 9.12 5.08 -11.43
N THR A 37 8.28 4.75 -12.41
CA THR A 37 6.95 5.35 -12.55
C THR A 37 6.11 5.07 -11.31
N ALA A 38 5.37 6.08 -10.86
CA ALA A 38 4.45 5.93 -9.74
C ALA A 38 3.32 4.96 -10.13
N VAL A 39 3.06 4.00 -9.25
CA VAL A 39 1.95 3.06 -9.35
C VAL A 39 0.76 3.64 -8.60
N LYS A 40 -0.37 3.78 -9.29
CA LYS A 40 -1.63 4.25 -8.71
C LYS A 40 -2.53 3.04 -8.48
N LEU A 41 -3.00 2.89 -7.25
CA LEU A 41 -3.85 1.81 -6.78
C LEU A 41 -5.23 2.37 -6.42
N ASP A 42 -6.29 1.72 -6.90
CA ASP A 42 -7.62 1.95 -6.38
C ASP A 42 -7.69 1.45 -4.93
N ALA A 43 -8.09 2.33 -4.02
CA ALA A 43 -8.09 2.06 -2.60
C ALA A 43 -9.36 2.58 -1.93
N THR A 44 -9.59 2.10 -0.70
CA THR A 44 -10.70 2.54 0.14
C THR A 44 -10.19 2.90 1.52
N LEU A 45 -10.52 4.10 1.98
CA LEU A 45 -10.37 4.50 3.38
C LEU A 45 -11.52 3.91 4.18
N SER A 46 -11.20 3.16 5.22
CA SER A 46 -12.18 2.57 6.14
C SER A 46 -11.59 2.38 7.53
N ARG A 47 -12.46 2.11 8.52
CA ARG A 47 -12.02 1.74 9.86
C ARG A 47 -11.50 0.30 9.85
N ARG A 48 -10.23 0.10 10.21
CA ARG A 48 -9.62 -1.24 10.27
C ARG A 48 -10.01 -1.97 11.56
N ASN A 49 -9.99 -1.24 12.67
CA ASN A 49 -10.40 -1.70 14.00
C ASN A 49 -10.67 -0.50 14.92
N VAL A 50 -10.93 -0.75 16.20
CA VAL A 50 -11.27 0.28 17.20
C VAL A 50 -10.14 1.28 17.49
N GLN A 51 -8.92 1.06 16.98
CA GLN A 51 -7.74 1.90 17.23
C GLN A 51 -7.10 2.46 15.95
N SER A 52 -7.60 2.09 14.76
CA SER A 52 -6.93 2.46 13.51
C SER A 52 -7.86 2.57 12.30
N LEU A 53 -7.49 3.47 11.41
CA LEU A 53 -8.00 3.56 10.04
C LEU A 53 -7.03 2.86 9.09
N GLN A 54 -7.53 2.49 7.93
CA GLN A 54 -6.72 1.99 6.84
C GLN A 54 -7.13 2.58 5.50
N ILE A 55 -6.16 2.74 4.62
CA ILE A 55 -6.37 2.95 3.18
C ILE A 55 -5.88 1.67 2.50
N GLN A 56 -6.83 0.81 2.13
CA GLN A 56 -6.55 -0.53 1.62
C GLN A 56 -6.82 -0.61 0.12
N SER A 57 -5.91 -1.26 -0.61
CA SER A 57 -6.10 -1.70 -1.99
C SER A 57 -5.93 -3.22 -2.09
N ASP A 58 -6.71 -3.84 -2.98
CA ASP A 58 -6.64 -5.25 -3.38
C ASP A 58 -6.39 -5.41 -4.90
N ASP A 59 -5.89 -4.37 -5.56
CA ASP A 59 -5.47 -4.40 -6.97
C ASP A 59 -4.21 -5.25 -7.12
N ALA A 60 -4.39 -6.56 -7.28
CA ALA A 60 -3.31 -7.54 -7.24
C ALA A 60 -2.24 -7.29 -8.31
N ASP A 61 -2.60 -6.80 -9.49
CA ASP A 61 -1.64 -6.61 -10.60
C ASP A 61 -0.76 -5.38 -10.37
N GLN A 62 -1.36 -4.27 -9.91
CA GLN A 62 -0.59 -3.10 -9.52
C GLN A 62 0.25 -3.38 -8.26
N LEU A 63 -0.27 -4.16 -7.31
CA LEU A 63 0.50 -4.57 -6.12
C LEU A 63 1.69 -5.46 -6.47
N LYS A 64 1.57 -6.38 -7.43
CA LYS A 64 2.72 -7.14 -7.96
C LYS A 64 3.75 -6.23 -8.61
N THR A 65 3.30 -5.19 -9.34
CA THR A 65 4.20 -4.17 -9.90
C THR A 65 4.99 -3.46 -8.80
N VAL A 66 4.32 -3.02 -7.73
CA VAL A 66 4.98 -2.41 -6.56
C VAL A 66 5.97 -3.38 -5.91
N LEU A 67 5.57 -4.64 -5.67
CA LEU A 67 6.44 -5.66 -5.09
C LEU A 67 7.67 -5.89 -5.96
N LYS A 68 7.53 -5.94 -7.29
CA LYS A 68 8.66 -6.07 -8.21
C LYS A 68 9.62 -4.90 -8.11
N GLN A 69 9.10 -3.68 -8.04
CA GLN A 69 9.93 -2.49 -7.87
C GLN A 69 10.66 -2.51 -6.51
N LEU A 70 9.96 -2.86 -5.42
CA LEU A 70 10.54 -2.99 -4.07
C LEU A 70 11.61 -4.10 -4.00
N GLN A 71 11.44 -5.20 -4.75
CA GLN A 71 12.41 -6.28 -4.82
C GLN A 71 13.80 -5.80 -5.27
N GLY A 72 13.84 -4.82 -6.19
CA GLY A 72 15.06 -4.24 -6.75
C GLY A 72 15.43 -2.86 -6.20
N ALA A 73 14.74 -2.37 -5.17
CA ALA A 73 14.87 -0.99 -4.70
C ALA A 73 16.17 -0.77 -3.92
N LYS A 74 16.71 0.45 -4.01
CA LYS A 74 18.00 0.83 -3.43
C LYS A 74 17.95 2.05 -2.52
N SER A 75 16.96 2.92 -2.67
CA SER A 75 16.97 4.25 -2.05
C SER A 75 15.75 4.50 -1.18
N LYS A 76 14.57 4.69 -1.78
CA LYS A 76 13.38 5.13 -1.06
C LYS A 76 12.09 4.73 -1.76
N VAL A 77 11.02 4.68 -0.98
CA VAL A 77 9.65 4.63 -1.46
C VAL A 77 8.93 5.89 -1.02
N LEU A 78 8.16 6.49 -1.92
CA LEU A 78 7.19 7.54 -1.63
C LEU A 78 5.81 6.91 -1.64
N VAL A 79 5.02 7.19 -0.60
CA VAL A 79 3.64 6.74 -0.48
C VAL A 79 2.78 7.98 -0.39
N GLY A 80 1.85 8.13 -1.32
CA GLY A 80 0.86 9.19 -1.36
C GLY A 80 -0.54 8.61 -1.25
N VAL A 81 -1.44 9.36 -0.63
CA VAL A 81 -2.87 9.07 -0.61
C VAL A 81 -3.64 10.32 -1.00
N GLN A 82 -4.69 10.16 -1.78
CA GLN A 82 -5.55 11.28 -2.16
C GLN A 82 -7.01 10.84 -2.30
N THR A 83 -7.93 11.77 -2.08
CA THR A 83 -9.34 11.59 -2.46
C THR A 83 -9.46 11.56 -3.98
N LYS A 84 -10.50 10.89 -4.51
CA LYS A 84 -10.71 10.74 -5.96
C LYS A 84 -10.90 12.07 -6.71
N ASP A 85 -11.36 13.10 -6.02
CA ASP A 85 -11.48 14.47 -6.54
C ASP A 85 -10.15 15.26 -6.51
N GLY A 86 -9.10 14.69 -5.91
CA GLY A 86 -7.80 15.33 -5.72
C GLY A 86 -7.78 16.44 -4.67
N GLY A 87 -8.89 16.68 -3.95
CA GLY A 87 -9.03 17.79 -3.00
C GLY A 87 -8.21 17.62 -1.73
N ASN A 88 -8.11 16.39 -1.22
CA ASN A 88 -7.31 16.07 -0.03
C ASN A 88 -6.18 15.12 -0.42
N GLN A 89 -4.95 15.45 -0.01
CA GLN A 89 -3.77 14.66 -0.30
C GLN A 89 -2.81 14.63 0.89
N HIS A 90 -2.15 13.48 1.07
CA HIS A 90 -1.09 13.30 2.05
C HIS A 90 0.02 12.45 1.43
N SER A 91 1.28 12.69 1.82
CA SER A 91 2.40 11.89 1.33
C SER A 91 3.49 11.74 2.36
N MET A 92 4.18 10.61 2.29
CA MET A 92 5.31 10.26 3.15
C MET A 92 6.40 9.55 2.36
N SER A 93 7.59 9.47 2.94
CA SER A 93 8.72 8.74 2.37
C SER A 93 9.34 7.80 3.39
N ALA A 94 9.78 6.63 2.94
CA ALA A 94 10.53 5.67 3.75
C ALA A 94 11.76 5.17 3.00
N ASN A 95 12.80 4.75 3.73
CA ASN A 95 13.90 4.02 3.12
C ASN A 95 13.46 2.59 2.75
N VAL A 96 14.18 1.96 1.83
CA VAL A 96 13.89 0.60 1.34
C VAL A 96 14.89 -0.42 1.83
N SER A 97 15.60 -0.13 2.93
CA SER A 97 16.60 -1.03 3.51
C SER A 97 15.96 -2.38 3.86
N GLY A 98 16.53 -3.46 3.33
CA GLY A 98 16.02 -4.83 3.54
C GLY A 98 14.79 -5.21 2.70
N SER A 99 14.28 -4.31 1.84
CA SER A 99 13.10 -4.56 1.01
C SER A 99 13.24 -5.79 0.11
N THR A 100 14.40 -6.00 -0.52
CA THR A 100 14.66 -7.19 -1.36
C THR A 100 14.41 -8.50 -0.60
N THR A 101 14.99 -8.64 0.59
CA THR A 101 14.84 -9.85 1.41
C THR A 101 13.40 -10.02 1.90
N ALA A 102 12.77 -8.92 2.32
CA ALA A 102 11.38 -8.92 2.78
C ALA A 102 10.41 -9.33 1.66
N VAL A 103 10.55 -8.76 0.46
CA VAL A 103 9.73 -9.11 -0.70
C VAL A 103 9.94 -10.58 -1.10
N ASN A 104 11.19 -11.05 -1.18
CA ASN A 104 11.45 -12.46 -1.52
C ASN A 104 10.81 -13.43 -0.52
N SER A 105 10.86 -13.10 0.77
CA SER A 105 10.23 -13.91 1.83
C SER A 105 8.70 -13.88 1.69
N PHE A 106 8.14 -12.70 1.45
CA PHE A 106 6.70 -12.49 1.28
C PHE A 106 6.17 -13.29 0.08
N ILE A 107 6.71 -13.09 -1.12
CA ILE A 107 6.19 -13.75 -2.32
C ILE A 107 6.32 -15.27 -2.26
N LYS A 108 7.37 -15.78 -1.61
CA LYS A 108 7.52 -17.22 -1.37
C LYS A 108 6.44 -17.75 -0.43
N ALA A 109 6.16 -17.05 0.67
CA ALA A 109 5.12 -17.44 1.63
C ALA A 109 3.70 -17.36 1.03
N CYS A 110 3.48 -16.40 0.13
CA CYS A 110 2.19 -16.19 -0.54
C CYS A 110 2.02 -16.99 -1.85
N GLU A 111 3.04 -17.74 -2.29
CA GLU A 111 3.08 -18.39 -3.61
C GLU A 111 2.82 -17.42 -4.79
N ILE A 112 3.30 -16.18 -4.69
CA ILE A 112 3.15 -15.15 -5.71
C ILE A 112 4.31 -15.21 -6.70
N ASN A 113 3.98 -15.24 -8.00
CA ASN A 113 4.95 -15.05 -9.08
C ASN A 113 5.05 -13.57 -9.47
N LEU A 114 6.27 -13.02 -9.48
CA LEU A 114 6.60 -11.63 -9.81
C LEU A 114 7.37 -11.45 -11.13
#